data_AF-A0A950C1A1-F1
#
_entry.id   AF-A0A950C1A1-F1
#
_cell.length_a   1.000
_cell.length_b   1.000
_cell.length_c   1.000
_cell.angle_alpha   90.00
_cell.angle_beta   90.00
_cell.angle_gamma   90.00
#
_symmetry.space_group_name_H-M   'P 1'
#
loop_
_entity.id
_entity.type
_entity.pdbx_description
1 polymer ?
#
loop_
_entity_poly.entity_id
_entity_poly.type
_entity_poly.pdbx_seq_one_letter_code
_entity_poly.pdbx_strand_id
1 'polypeptide(L)' 'MDLSSLPAALEGPVNIAWHLHAMAAQRPDTLAVVVPEGRNRAGRVRYSHLTYRQLDEDSDWIAAGLAELGAGPETRAAV' A
#
# COMPACT_ATOMS: atom_id res chain seq x y z
N MET A 1 -8.13 -4.15 -25.36
CA MET A 1 -7.26 -4.30 -24.18
C MET A 1 -7.58 -5.66 -23.60
N ASP A 2 -6.66 -6.61 -23.66
CA ASP A 2 -6.88 -7.98 -23.21
C ASP A 2 -6.68 -8.05 -21.69
N LEU A 3 -7.78 -8.28 -20.96
CA LEU A 3 -7.79 -8.38 -19.50
C LEU A 3 -7.62 -9.83 -19.01
N SER A 4 -7.55 -10.80 -19.93
CA SER A 4 -7.45 -12.23 -19.61
C SER A 4 -6.06 -12.66 -19.11
N SER A 5 -5.05 -11.78 -19.26
CA SER A 5 -3.68 -12.00 -18.81
C SER A 5 -3.33 -11.28 -17.50
N LEU A 6 -4.32 -10.72 -16.81
CA LEU A 6 -4.10 -10.02 -15.54
C LEU A 6 -3.76 -11.03 -14.42
N PRO A 7 -2.79 -10.74 -13.55
CA PRO A 7 -2.41 -11.63 -12.47
C PRO A 7 -3.61 -11.95 -11.58
N ALA A 8 -3.68 -13.18 -11.04
CA ALA A 8 -4.75 -13.63 -10.13
C ALA A 8 -4.97 -12.70 -8.93
N ALA A 9 -3.97 -11.89 -8.56
CA ALA A 9 -4.09 -10.86 -7.54
C ALA A 9 -5.02 -9.69 -7.92
N LEU A 10 -5.49 -9.61 -9.18
CA LEU A 10 -6.55 -8.70 -9.64
C LEU A 10 -7.93 -9.40 -9.70
N GLU A 11 -8.01 -10.70 -9.42
CA GLU A 11 -9.29 -11.38 -9.19
C GLU A 11 -9.77 -11.02 -7.78
N GLY A 12 -10.75 -10.11 -7.72
CA GLY A 12 -11.25 -9.57 -6.46
C GLY A 12 -12.34 -8.53 -6.64
N PRO A 13 -12.83 -7.94 -5.54
CA PRO A 13 -13.73 -6.79 -5.59
C PRO A 13 -13.18 -5.68 -6.49
N VAL A 14 -14.06 -4.90 -7.11
CA VAL A 14 -13.69 -3.73 -7.92
C VAL A 14 -13.27 -2.58 -6.98
N ASN A 15 -12.15 -2.77 -6.29
CA ASN A 15 -11.54 -1.84 -5.36
C ASN A 15 -10.02 -2.01 -5.47
N ILE A 16 -9.30 -0.94 -5.80
CA ILE A 16 -7.84 -1.00 -5.94
C ILE A 16 -7.12 -1.39 -4.63
N ALA A 17 -7.68 -1.01 -3.47
CA ALA A 17 -7.11 -1.35 -2.16
C ALA A 17 -7.09 -2.86 -1.90
N TRP A 18 -8.02 -3.62 -2.52
CA TRP A 18 -8.05 -5.08 -2.41
C TRP A 18 -6.72 -5.74 -2.78
N HIS A 19 -6.04 -5.19 -3.79
CA HIS A 19 -4.79 -5.77 -4.26
C HIS A 19 -3.71 -5.75 -3.17
N LEU A 20 -3.70 -4.73 -2.29
CA LEU A 20 -2.76 -4.64 -1.19
C LEU A 20 -3.00 -5.76 -0.17
N HIS A 21 -4.25 -5.95 0.28
CA HIS A 21 -4.62 -7.05 1.18
C HIS A 21 -4.26 -8.42 0.59
N ALA A 22 -4.55 -8.62 -0.71
CA ALA A 22 -4.24 -9.88 -1.39
C ALA A 22 -2.72 -10.16 -1.41
N MET A 23 -1.90 -9.14 -1.65
CA MET A 23 -0.45 -9.26 -1.66
C MET A 23 0.13 -9.41 -0.24
N ALA A 24 -0.44 -8.74 0.77
CA ALA A 24 -0.06 -8.92 2.17
C ALA A 24 -0.31 -10.35 2.65
N ALA A 25 -1.41 -10.98 2.23
CA ALA A 25 -1.70 -12.38 2.53
C ALA A 25 -0.78 -13.36 1.78
N GLN A 26 -0.51 -13.13 0.49
CA GLN A 26 0.27 -14.05 -0.33
C GLN A 26 1.79 -13.91 -0.13
N ARG A 27 2.28 -12.69 0.11
CA ARG A 27 3.70 -12.33 0.11
C ARG A 27 4.04 -11.26 1.17
N PRO A 28 3.74 -11.53 2.46
CA PRO A 28 3.77 -10.52 3.52
C PRO A 28 5.10 -9.78 3.64
N ASP A 29 6.23 -10.48 3.52
CA ASP A 29 7.56 -9.92 3.74
C ASP A 29 8.24 -9.41 2.45
N THR A 30 7.53 -9.45 1.31
CA THR A 30 8.05 -8.89 0.05
C THR A 30 7.95 -7.36 0.07
N LEU A 31 8.98 -6.67 -0.43
CA LEU A 31 9.00 -5.21 -0.54
C LEU A 31 7.87 -4.71 -1.44
N ALA A 32 7.01 -3.85 -0.91
CA ALA A 32 5.93 -3.19 -1.62
C ALA A 32 6.34 -1.80 -2.12
N VAL A 33 7.03 -1.05 -1.27
CA VAL A 33 7.49 0.31 -1.56
C VAL A 33 8.95 0.45 -1.12
N VAL A 34 9.76 1.10 -1.97
CA VAL A 34 11.15 1.47 -1.66
C VAL A 34 11.35 2.92 -2.06
N VAL A 35 11.69 3.77 -1.10
CA VAL A 35 11.81 5.23 -1.29
C VAL A 35 13.15 5.73 -0.77
N PRO A 36 13.80 6.70 -1.47
CA PRO A 36 15.02 7.32 -0.97
C PRO A 36 14.72 8.26 0.20
N GLU A 37 15.44 8.12 1.31
CA GLU A 37 15.37 8.92 2.53
C GLU A 37 16.44 10.02 2.62
N GLY A 38 17.11 10.31 1.50
CA GLY A 38 18.22 11.26 1.43
C GLY A 38 19.57 10.56 1.36
N ARG A 39 20.64 11.23 1.79
CA ARG A 39 22.02 10.73 1.67
C ARG A 39 22.71 10.68 3.03
N ASN A 40 23.57 9.69 3.23
CA ASN A 40 24.41 9.61 4.41
C ASN A 40 25.65 10.54 4.29
N ARG A 41 26.46 10.62 5.36
CA ARG A 41 27.68 11.44 5.40
C ARG A 41 28.71 11.08 4.31
N ALA A 42 28.66 9.86 3.78
CA ALA A 42 29.51 9.39 2.69
C ALA A 42 28.90 9.64 1.29
N GLY A 43 27.77 10.35 1.20
CA GLY A 43 27.09 10.68 -0.06
C GLY A 43 26.24 9.57 -0.67
N ARG A 44 26.11 8.40 -0.02
CA ARG A 44 25.27 7.29 -0.51
C ARG A 44 23.81 7.52 -0.17
N VAL A 45 22.92 7.17 -1.11
CA VAL A 45 21.47 7.25 -0.90
C VAL A 45 21.05 6.24 0.17
N ARG A 46 20.31 6.71 1.17
CA ARG A 46 19.61 5.87 2.14
C ARG A 46 18.23 5.54 1.58
N TYR A 47 17.79 4.30 1.75
CA TYR A 47 16.46 3.87 1.33
C TYR A 47 15.67 3.41 2.55
N SER A 48 14.40 3.82 2.59
CA SER A 48 13.39 3.20 3.43
C SER A 48 12.50 2.33 2.59
N HIS A 49 11.90 1.34 3.23
CA HIS A 49 11.03 0.40 2.57
C HIS A 49 9.90 -0.03 3.49
N LEU A 50 8.80 -0.44 2.86
CA LEU A 50 7.70 -1.13 3.50
C LEU A 50 7.50 -2.46 2.78
N THR A 51 7.31 -3.51 3.56
CA THR A 51 6.80 -4.80 3.07
C THR A 51 5.30 -4.68 2.78
N TYR A 52 4.72 -5.62 2.02
CA TYR A 52 3.28 -5.63 1.76
C TYR A 52 2.46 -5.66 3.05
N ARG A 53 2.87 -6.48 4.04
CA ARG A 53 2.18 -6.54 5.33
C ARG A 53 2.24 -5.21 6.09
N GLN A 54 3.40 -4.57 6.16
CA GLN A 54 3.53 -3.28 6.84
C GLN A 54 2.70 -2.19 6.17
N LEU A 55 2.72 -2.13 4.83
CA LEU A 55 1.94 -1.14 4.10
C LEU A 55 0.43 -1.34 4.28
N ASP A 56 -0.03 -2.60 4.34
CA ASP A 56 -1.43 -2.97 4.61
C ASP A 56 -1.87 -2.53 6.02
N GLU A 57 -1.10 -2.91 7.03
CA GLU A 57 -1.33 -2.55 8.44
C GLU A 57 -1.35 -1.03 8.65
N ASP A 58 -0.38 -0.30 8.09
CA ASP A 58 -0.29 1.16 8.19
C ASP A 58 -1.47 1.85 7.49
N SER A 59 -1.87 1.34 6.32
CA SER A 59 -3.00 1.89 5.55
C SER A 59 -4.32 1.68 6.30
N ASP A 60 -4.54 0.50 6.88
CA ASP A 60 -5.73 0.21 7.69
C ASP A 60 -5.78 1.06 8.96
N TRP A 61 -4.63 1.31 9.60
CA TRP A 61 -4.57 2.18 10.77
C TRP A 61 -4.97 3.62 10.44
N ILE A 62 -4.48 4.15 9.31
CA ILE A 62 -4.87 5.48 8.82
C ILE A 62 -6.35 5.51 8.46
N ALA A 63 -6.86 4.50 7.75
CA ALA A 63 -8.26 4.42 7.34
C ALA A 63 -9.21 4.36 8.55
N ALA A 64 -8.85 3.58 9.58
CA ALA A 64 -9.60 3.52 10.83
C ALA A 64 -9.66 4.89 11.52
N GLY A 65 -8.53 5.57 11.66
CA GLY A 65 -8.48 6.92 12.25
C GLY A 65 -9.28 7.96 11.45
N LEU A 66 -9.21 7.91 10.11
CA LEU A 66 -10.01 8.78 9.25
C LEU A 66 -11.51 8.53 9.44
N ALA A 67 -11.94 7.27 9.48
CA ALA A 67 -13.34 6.91 9.71
C ALA A 67 -13.83 7.38 11.09
N GLU A 68 -13.02 7.21 12.14
CA GLU A 68 -13.33 7.70 13.49
C GLU A 68 -13.48 9.23 13.55
N LEU A 69 -12.71 9.96 12.75
CA LEU A 69 -12.80 11.42 12.61
C LEU A 69 -13.93 11.88 11.67
N GLY A 70 -14.73 10.96 11.13
CA GLY A 70 -15.87 11.25 10.26
C GLY A 70 -15.56 11.31 8.77
N ALA A 71 -14.33 10.98 8.35
CA ALA A 71 -13.92 10.90 6.95
C ALA A 71 -14.07 9.47 6.39
N GLY A 72 -15.31 8.97 6.39
CA GLY A 72 -15.68 7.66 5.85
C GLY A 72 -15.94 7.64 4.34
N PRO A 73 -16.63 6.61 3.82
CA PRO A 73 -17.01 6.51 2.40
C PRO A 73 -17.62 7.80 1.84
N GLU A 74 -17.37 8.07 0.55
CA GLU A 74 -17.79 9.28 -0.16
C GLU A 74 -17.15 10.60 0.32
N THR A 75 -16.30 10.56 1.36
CA THR A 75 -15.59 11.75 1.84
C THR A 75 -14.42 12.12 0.93
N ARG A 76 -14.26 13.41 0.65
CA ARG A 76 -13.10 13.92 -0.09
C ARG A 76 -11.93 14.15 0.84
N ALA A 77 -10.78 13.57 0.52
CA ALA A 77 -9.50 13.80 1.18
C ALA A 77 -8.52 14.51 0.22
N ALA A 78 -7.55 15.22 0.78
CA ALA A 78 -6.43 15.82 0.06
C ALA A 78 -5.12 15.38 0.72
N VAL A 79 -4.08 15.20 -0.11
CA VAL A 79 -2.71 14.78 0.28
C VAL A 79 -1.69 15.77 -0.22
#